data_AF-A0A7C3M120-F1
#
_entry.id   AF-A0A7C3M120-F1
#
_cell.length_a   1.000
_cell.length_b   1.000
_cell.length_c   1.000
_cell.angle_alpha   90.00
_cell.angle_beta   90.00
_cell.angle_gamma   90.00
#
_symmetry.space_group_name_H-M   'P 1'
#
loop_
_entity.id
_entity.type
_entity.pdbx_description
1 polymer ?
#
loop_
_entity_poly.entity_id
_entity_poly.type
_entity_poly.pdbx_seq_one_letter_code
_entity_poly.pdbx_strand_id
1 'polypeptide(L)'
;MSTKTCSYRKCNRKVYGNTDKCILHCDKNKEEPYKEFTGELDSLIQENINNKVTQIKLETIVFPNQEKNMHFIGKLNKLEAIHFYKCQFMGTTLALNENVKSRFENCTFHNNWHLYNLYVLNSPSIFDDNYDVLYKKCIFKQEIKSKKNLFERKKRTIEAKQFDNCKFHSIQFSNTTFKEQVFNGMDNRFDESAIISIDNCSIENKFVLNKHKVEKLEIKDTIFKSKFEFRENNEVSMEIINSNFEGIFDCNLNIFSSFYMEKSIFYKFVGFEESIFEAKNGLATTFKYVSFLDYSYFRGAKFNIGLDLETTNMEVYPNFLNAYIEPKNTNRETFRIIKYSFDNIGNTIEANKYFAYEMNKERENKDNSLDKKILLNLNYWISNFGQSWLRPMLLIIIFAFIHTLLFKAIDSNTFQFIDSSLIKSVINFLNDVVKNMIPLKKSLAEGKEFISLMFLIVYSVLIYNLVIALKRTTKR
;
A
#
# COMPACT_ATOMS: atom_id res chain seq x y z
N MET A 1 56.66 4.74 37.03
CA MET A 1 55.71 5.01 35.93
C MET A 1 54.31 4.68 36.43
N SER A 2 53.41 5.66 36.55
CA SER A 2 52.02 5.37 36.92
C SER A 2 51.35 4.59 35.77
N THR A 3 50.78 3.43 36.09
CA THR A 3 50.02 2.67 35.11
C THR A 3 48.69 3.39 34.90
N LYS A 4 48.51 3.99 33.72
CA LYS A 4 47.25 4.65 33.37
C LYS A 4 46.12 3.62 33.34
N THR A 5 45.02 3.94 34.01
CA THR A 5 43.78 3.14 34.02
C THR A 5 42.81 3.62 32.95
N CYS A 6 41.94 2.73 32.49
CA CYS A 6 40.93 3.03 31.48
C CYS A 6 40.06 4.23 31.88
N SER A 7 39.85 5.17 30.96
CA SER A 7 38.98 6.35 31.13
C SER A 7 37.49 6.01 31.26
N TYR A 8 37.10 4.76 30.98
CA TYR A 8 35.72 4.31 31.13
C TYR A 8 35.36 4.14 32.61
N ARG A 9 34.25 4.77 33.03
CA ARG A 9 33.79 4.77 34.43
C ARG A 9 33.61 3.34 34.94
N LYS A 10 34.20 3.02 36.10
CA LYS A 10 34.20 1.69 36.74
C LYS A 10 35.04 0.60 36.04
N CYS A 11 35.92 0.97 35.10
CA CYS A 11 36.87 0.03 34.51
C CYS A 11 38.26 0.19 35.15
N ASN A 12 38.72 -0.83 35.88
CA ASN A 12 40.05 -0.82 36.51
C ASN A 12 41.15 -1.43 35.61
N ARG A 13 40.86 -1.69 34.33
CA ARG A 13 41.81 -2.30 33.38
C ARG A 13 42.84 -1.29 32.89
N LYS A 14 44.03 -1.77 32.56
CA LYS A 14 45.12 -0.95 31.99
C LYS A 14 44.73 -0.40 30.62
N VAL A 15 45.16 0.82 30.32
CA VAL A 15 44.98 1.41 28.98
C VAL A 15 45.72 0.60 27.90
N TYR A 16 45.16 0.57 26.69
CA TYR A 16 45.73 -0.13 25.55
C TYR A 16 46.43 0.84 24.60
N GLY A 17 47.71 0.60 24.33
CA GLY A 17 48.54 1.43 23.45
C GLY A 17 48.56 2.90 23.89
N ASN A 18 48.40 3.81 22.93
CA ASN A 18 48.35 5.26 23.16
C ASN A 18 46.93 5.79 23.42
N THR A 19 45.95 4.92 23.67
CA THR A 19 44.56 5.33 23.92
C THR A 19 44.34 5.64 25.40
N ASP A 20 43.24 6.32 25.72
CA ASP A 20 42.77 6.52 27.08
C ASP A 20 41.90 5.34 27.59
N LYS A 21 41.63 4.34 26.74
CA LYS A 21 40.73 3.20 27.03
C LYS A 21 41.49 1.88 27.09
N CYS A 22 40.94 0.87 27.80
CA CYS A 22 41.47 -0.49 27.76
C CYS A 22 41.07 -1.20 26.45
N ILE A 23 41.68 -2.36 26.19
CA ILE A 23 41.45 -3.08 24.94
C ILE A 23 39.99 -3.53 24.74
N LEU A 24 39.21 -3.71 25.80
CA LEU A 24 37.78 -4.05 25.69
C LEU A 24 36.92 -2.84 25.26
N HIS A 25 37.34 -1.62 25.60
CA HIS A 25 36.59 -0.38 25.40
C HIS A 25 37.11 0.52 24.27
N CYS A 26 38.33 0.27 23.78
CA CYS A 26 38.89 1.04 22.66
C CYS A 26 38.26 0.63 21.32
N ASP A 27 38.22 1.57 20.38
CA ASP A 27 37.75 1.33 19.01
C ASP A 27 38.72 0.38 18.29
N LYS A 28 38.17 -0.55 17.53
CA LYS A 28 38.92 -1.64 16.88
C LYS A 28 38.96 -1.51 15.36
N ASN A 29 39.13 -0.28 14.88
CA ASN A 29 39.12 0.05 13.46
C ASN A 29 40.42 -0.34 12.72
N LYS A 30 41.39 -0.98 13.40
CA LYS A 30 42.65 -1.48 12.84
C LYS A 30 42.79 -2.98 13.13
N GLU A 31 43.47 -3.72 12.25
CA GLU A 31 43.58 -5.19 12.29
C GLU A 31 44.37 -5.77 13.49
N GLU A 32 44.77 -4.99 14.49
CA GLU A 32 45.90 -5.37 15.36
C GLU A 32 45.67 -5.21 16.87
N PRO A 33 44.50 -5.60 17.43
CA PRO A 33 44.61 -6.11 18.81
C PRO A 33 43.70 -7.30 19.13
N TYR A 34 43.58 -8.26 18.20
CA TYR A 34 42.66 -9.40 18.36
C TYR A 34 43.09 -10.36 19.48
N LYS A 35 44.39 -10.62 19.62
CA LYS A 35 44.92 -11.55 20.63
C LYS A 35 44.75 -10.98 22.03
N GLU A 36 45.07 -9.69 22.18
CA GLU A 36 44.95 -8.93 23.42
C GLU A 36 43.49 -8.78 23.83
N PHE A 37 42.59 -8.50 22.87
CA PHE A 37 41.15 -8.50 23.12
C PHE A 37 40.65 -9.86 23.62
N THR A 38 41.02 -10.93 22.92
CA THR A 38 40.60 -12.30 23.27
C THR A 38 41.09 -12.67 24.66
N GLY A 39 42.36 -12.41 24.99
CA GLY A 39 42.90 -12.70 26.33
C GLY A 39 42.22 -11.92 27.46
N GLU A 40 41.90 -10.65 27.23
CA GLU A 40 41.24 -9.81 28.23
C GLU A 40 39.76 -10.15 28.40
N LEU A 41 39.07 -10.50 27.31
CA LEU A 41 37.70 -11.01 27.34
C LEU A 41 37.63 -12.39 28.00
N ASP A 42 38.59 -13.27 27.69
CA ASP A 42 38.68 -14.59 28.30
C ASP A 42 38.93 -14.49 29.81
N SER A 43 39.80 -13.57 30.25
CA SER A 43 40.02 -13.32 31.67
C SER A 43 38.74 -12.84 32.36
N LEU A 44 37.97 -11.95 31.72
CA LEU A 44 36.66 -11.51 32.22
C LEU A 44 35.68 -12.69 32.34
N ILE A 45 35.62 -13.57 31.34
CA ILE A 45 34.71 -14.72 31.34
C ILE A 45 35.13 -15.75 32.41
N GLN A 46 36.42 -16.06 32.51
CA GLN A 46 36.93 -17.04 33.50
C GLN A 46 36.72 -16.57 34.93
N GLU A 47 36.89 -15.28 35.22
CA GLU A 47 36.60 -14.71 36.55
C GLU A 47 35.13 -14.96 36.94
N ASN A 48 34.20 -14.81 36.00
CA ASN A 48 32.78 -15.05 36.24
C ASN A 48 32.43 -16.55 36.35
N ILE A 49 33.01 -17.40 35.48
CA ILE A 49 32.80 -18.86 35.52
C ILE A 49 33.32 -19.45 36.84
N ASN A 50 34.51 -19.05 37.30
CA ASN A 50 35.09 -19.53 38.56
C ASN A 50 34.22 -19.15 39.77
N ASN A 51 33.47 -18.05 39.68
CA ASN A 51 32.49 -17.62 40.68
C ASN A 51 31.13 -18.34 40.56
N LYS A 52 31.03 -19.41 39.75
CA LYS A 52 29.79 -20.17 39.45
C LYS A 52 28.66 -19.31 38.85
N VAL A 53 29.00 -18.20 38.21
CA VAL A 53 28.02 -17.34 37.53
C VAL A 53 27.83 -17.84 36.10
N THR A 54 26.66 -18.39 35.79
CA THR A 54 26.31 -18.90 34.44
C THR A 54 25.69 -17.83 33.53
N GLN A 55 25.38 -16.66 34.09
CA GLN A 55 24.79 -15.51 33.40
C GLN A 55 25.70 -14.28 33.49
N ILE A 56 26.13 -13.72 32.36
CA ILE A 56 27.02 -12.55 32.36
C ILE A 56 26.36 -11.34 31.71
N LYS A 57 26.63 -10.15 32.25
CA LYS A 57 26.36 -8.88 31.59
C LYS A 57 27.67 -8.31 31.03
N LEU A 58 27.74 -8.21 29.71
CA LEU A 58 28.85 -7.57 29.01
C LEU A 58 28.44 -6.14 28.70
N GLU A 59 29.11 -5.17 29.32
CA GLU A 59 28.75 -3.76 29.22
C GLU A 59 29.81 -2.97 28.45
N THR A 60 29.39 -2.21 27.44
CA THR A 60 30.25 -1.28 26.66
C THR A 60 31.46 -1.87 25.95
N ILE A 61 31.47 -3.19 25.76
CA ILE A 61 32.52 -3.88 25.01
C ILE A 61 32.39 -3.59 23.52
N VAL A 62 33.53 -3.29 22.86
CA VAL A 62 33.64 -3.20 21.40
C VAL A 62 34.11 -4.55 20.86
N PHE A 63 33.22 -5.34 20.27
CA PHE A 63 33.55 -6.62 19.65
C PHE A 63 34.17 -6.39 18.26
N PRO A 64 35.33 -6.99 17.97
CA PRO A 64 36.01 -6.82 16.70
C PRO A 64 35.32 -7.58 15.55
N ASN A 65 35.78 -7.36 14.32
CA ASN A 65 35.27 -8.09 13.16
C ASN A 65 35.65 -9.59 13.25
N GLN A 66 34.69 -10.47 12.96
CA GLN A 66 34.79 -11.92 13.22
C GLN A 66 35.51 -12.73 12.15
N GLU A 67 35.81 -12.13 10.99
CA GLU A 67 36.39 -12.87 9.86
C GLU A 67 37.74 -13.54 10.18
N LYS A 68 38.45 -13.09 11.24
CA LYS A 68 39.79 -13.59 11.57
C LYS A 68 39.90 -14.52 12.80
N ASN A 69 38.89 -14.71 13.67
CA ASN A 69 39.05 -15.65 14.82
C ASN A 69 37.75 -16.05 15.56
N MET A 70 37.55 -17.37 15.75
CA MET A 70 36.43 -18.01 16.48
C MET A 70 36.69 -18.26 17.98
N HIS A 71 37.87 -17.94 18.52
CA HIS A 71 38.29 -18.44 19.84
C HIS A 71 37.45 -17.96 21.03
N PHE A 72 37.09 -16.69 21.09
CA PHE A 72 36.26 -16.17 22.20
C PHE A 72 34.80 -16.65 22.10
N ILE A 73 34.29 -16.94 20.89
CA ILE A 73 32.93 -17.46 20.69
C ILE A 73 32.78 -18.81 21.40
N GLY A 74 33.78 -19.69 21.28
CA GLY A 74 33.80 -20.98 21.98
C GLY A 74 33.75 -20.85 23.51
N LYS A 75 34.15 -19.71 24.08
CA LYS A 75 34.04 -19.41 25.52
C LYS A 75 32.68 -18.83 25.87
N LEU A 76 32.17 -17.90 25.06
CA LEU A 76 30.80 -17.39 25.21
C LEU A 76 29.77 -18.53 25.17
N ASN A 77 30.02 -19.53 24.32
CA ASN A 77 29.18 -20.74 24.21
C ASN A 77 29.19 -21.67 25.43
N LYS A 78 30.02 -21.39 26.45
CA LYS A 78 30.00 -22.10 27.74
C LYS A 78 29.05 -21.46 28.76
N LEU A 79 28.53 -20.27 28.47
CA LEU A 79 27.62 -19.54 29.35
C LEU A 79 26.18 -19.96 29.05
N GLU A 80 25.32 -19.94 30.07
CA GLU A 80 23.88 -20.19 29.90
C GLU A 80 23.17 -18.94 29.38
N ALA A 81 23.60 -17.76 29.81
CA ALA A 81 23.02 -16.51 29.36
C ALA A 81 23.99 -15.33 29.26
N ILE A 82 23.76 -14.47 28.26
CA ILE A 82 24.58 -13.29 27.99
C ILE A 82 23.68 -12.08 27.72
N HIS A 83 23.84 -11.03 28.52
CA HIS A 83 23.27 -9.72 28.27
C HIS A 83 24.35 -8.78 27.72
N PHE A 84 24.27 -8.46 26.43
CA PHE A 84 25.08 -7.43 25.79
C PHE A 84 24.40 -6.07 25.99
N TYR A 85 25.02 -5.18 26.77
CA TYR A 85 24.46 -3.88 27.10
C TYR A 85 25.39 -2.75 26.64
N LYS A 86 24.91 -1.88 25.76
CA LYS A 86 25.70 -0.78 25.18
C LYS A 86 26.97 -1.22 24.46
N CYS A 87 27.02 -2.48 24.02
CA CYS A 87 28.13 -3.03 23.24
C CYS A 87 28.13 -2.53 21.79
N GLN A 88 29.30 -2.57 21.16
CA GLN A 88 29.45 -2.29 19.74
C GLN A 88 29.94 -3.55 19.02
N PHE A 89 29.40 -3.84 17.84
CA PHE A 89 29.75 -5.00 17.04
C PHE A 89 30.30 -4.55 15.69
N MET A 90 31.58 -4.86 15.45
CA MET A 90 32.26 -4.62 14.18
C MET A 90 32.17 -5.84 13.24
N GLY A 91 31.71 -6.99 13.72
CA GLY A 91 31.50 -8.19 12.91
C GLY A 91 30.13 -8.20 12.24
N THR A 92 29.97 -9.10 11.26
CA THR A 92 28.68 -9.34 10.58
C THR A 92 27.82 -10.39 11.27
N THR A 93 28.42 -11.12 12.21
CA THR A 93 27.85 -12.30 12.83
C THR A 93 28.20 -12.35 14.31
N LEU A 94 27.55 -13.22 15.08
CA LEU A 94 27.96 -13.67 16.41
C LEU A 94 27.39 -15.08 16.61
N ALA A 95 28.18 -16.07 16.22
CA ALA A 95 27.78 -17.48 16.15
C ALA A 95 27.68 -18.14 17.54
N LEU A 96 26.75 -17.65 18.37
CA LEU A 96 26.42 -18.29 19.64
C LEU A 96 25.62 -19.57 19.40
N ASN A 97 25.83 -20.57 20.26
CA ASN A 97 25.01 -21.79 20.28
C ASN A 97 23.56 -21.44 20.64
N GLU A 98 22.60 -22.16 20.06
CA GLU A 98 21.16 -21.91 20.26
C GLU A 98 20.76 -21.97 21.75
N ASN A 99 21.46 -22.76 22.57
CA ASN A 99 21.22 -22.92 24.01
C ASN A 99 21.61 -21.69 24.84
N VAL A 100 22.36 -20.73 24.28
CA VAL A 100 22.82 -19.54 25.01
C VAL A 100 21.75 -18.45 24.94
N LYS A 101 21.07 -18.22 26.07
CA LYS A 101 20.06 -17.16 26.15
C LYS A 101 20.71 -15.80 25.99
N SER A 102 20.26 -15.03 25.02
CA SER A 102 20.95 -13.79 24.64
C SER A 102 20.00 -12.60 24.63
N ARG A 103 20.53 -11.43 24.94
CA ARG A 103 19.85 -10.14 24.80
C ARG A 103 20.82 -9.06 24.41
N PHE A 104 20.46 -8.25 23.42
CA PHE A 104 21.20 -7.09 22.98
C PHE A 104 20.39 -5.83 23.30
N GLU A 105 20.93 -4.96 24.14
CA GLU A 105 20.24 -3.76 24.59
C GLU A 105 21.11 -2.51 24.43
N ASN A 106 20.59 -1.49 23.73
CA ASN A 106 21.31 -0.27 23.37
C ASN A 106 22.63 -0.53 22.62
N CYS A 107 22.72 -1.65 21.89
CA CYS A 107 23.90 -2.02 21.12
C CYS A 107 23.95 -1.35 19.74
N THR A 108 25.15 -1.16 19.21
CA THR A 108 25.40 -0.63 17.86
C THR A 108 26.08 -1.67 16.98
N PHE A 109 25.52 -1.93 15.81
CA PHE A 109 26.05 -2.85 14.80
C PHE A 109 26.54 -2.04 13.60
N HIS A 110 27.85 -2.09 13.33
CA HIS A 110 28.49 -1.21 12.34
C HIS A 110 28.52 -1.79 10.92
N ASN A 111 28.42 -3.13 10.80
CA ASN A 111 28.43 -3.86 9.53
C ASN A 111 27.11 -4.62 9.33
N ASN A 112 26.91 -5.16 8.12
CA ASN A 112 25.78 -6.05 7.79
C ASN A 112 25.56 -7.10 8.88
N TRP A 113 24.34 -7.24 9.39
CA TRP A 113 24.08 -8.11 10.56
C TRP A 113 23.17 -9.27 10.21
N HIS A 114 23.61 -10.49 10.50
CA HIS A 114 22.75 -11.67 10.34
C HIS A 114 21.94 -11.96 11.61
N LEU A 115 20.65 -12.23 11.46
CA LEU A 115 19.81 -12.66 12.58
C LEU A 115 20.17 -14.08 13.03
N TYR A 116 19.84 -14.39 14.29
CA TYR A 116 20.05 -15.71 14.88
C TYR A 116 18.78 -16.29 15.48
N ASN A 117 18.71 -17.62 15.46
CA ASN A 117 17.75 -18.35 16.27
C ASN A 117 18.36 -18.56 17.66
N LEU A 118 18.31 -17.53 18.50
CA LEU A 118 18.75 -17.60 19.89
C LEU A 118 17.54 -17.48 20.80
N TYR A 119 17.54 -18.23 21.91
CA TYR A 119 16.56 -18.00 22.96
C TYR A 119 16.78 -16.63 23.61
N VAL A 120 15.71 -15.93 23.92
CA VAL A 120 15.79 -14.63 24.59
C VAL A 120 16.13 -14.83 26.07
N LEU A 121 17.00 -13.97 26.60
CA LEU A 121 17.21 -13.86 28.04
C LEU A 121 16.11 -12.98 28.67
N ASN A 122 15.18 -13.62 29.38
CA ASN A 122 14.11 -12.94 30.11
C ASN A 122 14.68 -12.09 31.26
N SER A 123 14.13 -10.89 31.48
CA SER A 123 14.50 -10.05 32.62
C SER A 123 13.85 -10.59 33.90
N PRO A 124 14.57 -10.71 35.03
CA PRO A 124 13.98 -11.13 36.31
C PRO A 124 13.07 -10.06 36.98
N SER A 125 12.77 -8.95 36.31
CA SER A 125 11.89 -7.90 36.85
C SER A 125 10.41 -8.28 36.70
N ILE A 126 9.78 -8.62 37.83
CA ILE A 126 8.36 -9.03 38.05
C ILE A 126 7.31 -7.98 37.60
N PHE A 127 7.70 -6.87 36.98
CA PHE A 127 6.82 -5.72 36.73
C PHE A 127 6.63 -5.32 35.26
N ASP A 128 7.02 -6.14 34.27
CA ASP A 128 6.78 -5.76 32.87
C ASP A 128 6.74 -6.98 31.93
N ASP A 129 5.54 -7.43 31.57
CA ASP A 129 5.25 -8.65 30.79
C ASP A 129 5.67 -8.56 29.29
N ASN A 130 6.50 -7.58 28.90
CA ASN A 130 6.69 -7.21 27.49
C ASN A 130 8.15 -7.19 26.98
N TYR A 131 9.14 -7.69 27.74
CA TYR A 131 10.58 -7.52 27.41
C TYR A 131 11.32 -8.69 26.75
N ASP A 132 10.61 -9.68 26.21
CA ASP A 132 11.25 -10.86 25.61
C ASP A 132 11.60 -10.64 24.13
N VAL A 133 12.41 -9.62 23.81
CA VAL A 133 12.99 -9.43 22.47
C VAL A 133 14.51 -9.62 22.45
N LEU A 134 15.04 -10.08 21.33
CA LEU A 134 16.48 -10.29 21.16
C LEU A 134 17.25 -8.95 21.05
N TYR A 135 16.72 -7.99 20.30
CA TYR A 135 17.32 -6.69 20.05
C TYR A 135 16.41 -5.58 20.57
N LYS A 136 16.89 -4.81 21.55
CA LYS A 136 16.16 -3.72 22.19
C LYS A 136 16.92 -2.42 22.08
N LYS A 137 16.30 -1.39 21.49
CA LYS A 137 16.91 -0.05 21.33
C LYS A 137 18.26 -0.09 20.62
N CYS A 138 18.47 -1.09 19.76
CA CYS A 138 19.70 -1.27 19.01
C CYS A 138 19.73 -0.40 17.75
N ILE A 139 20.94 -0.06 17.29
CA ILE A 139 21.18 0.70 16.06
C ILE A 139 21.93 -0.19 15.07
N PHE A 140 21.35 -0.42 13.90
CA PHE A 140 21.94 -1.14 12.80
C PHE A 140 22.31 -0.15 11.68
N LYS A 141 23.62 0.07 11.49
CA LYS A 141 24.12 1.05 10.51
C LYS A 141 24.13 0.54 9.07
N GLN A 142 24.00 -0.76 8.88
CA GLN A 142 23.95 -1.42 7.57
C GLN A 142 22.79 -2.41 7.53
N GLU A 143 22.76 -3.26 6.49
CA GLU A 143 21.67 -4.17 6.19
C GLU A 143 21.54 -5.32 7.21
N ILE A 144 20.32 -5.62 7.62
CA ILE A 144 19.99 -6.78 8.45
C ILE A 144 19.53 -7.93 7.54
N LYS A 145 20.09 -9.13 7.72
CA LYS A 145 19.75 -10.32 6.92
C LYS A 145 19.25 -11.46 7.79
N SER A 146 18.13 -12.09 7.45
CA SER A 146 17.70 -13.31 8.15
C SER A 146 18.56 -14.54 7.79
N LYS A 147 19.21 -14.52 6.63
CA LYS A 147 20.02 -15.64 6.11
C LYS A 147 21.35 -15.17 5.53
N LYS A 148 22.40 -15.99 5.71
CA LYS A 148 23.74 -15.71 5.16
C LYS A 148 23.88 -16.11 3.70
N ASN A 149 23.19 -17.18 3.28
CA ASN A 149 23.28 -17.72 1.93
C ASN A 149 21.89 -17.91 1.30
N LEU A 150 21.66 -17.25 0.15
CA LEU A 150 20.38 -17.29 -0.59
C LEU A 150 20.09 -18.66 -1.21
N PHE A 151 21.12 -19.49 -1.45
CA PHE A 151 21.00 -20.76 -2.19
C PHE A 151 20.58 -21.98 -1.36
N GLU A 152 20.52 -21.86 -0.03
CA GLU A 152 20.07 -22.96 0.83
C GLU A 152 18.55 -23.17 0.71
N ARG A 153 18.13 -24.35 0.25
CA ARG A 153 16.72 -24.68 -0.01
C ARG A 153 15.83 -24.77 1.24
N LYS A 154 16.41 -25.07 2.41
CA LYS A 154 15.63 -25.20 3.65
C LYS A 154 15.34 -23.82 4.23
N LYS A 155 14.07 -23.53 4.53
CA LYS A 155 13.70 -22.33 5.28
C LYS A 155 14.34 -22.37 6.67
N ARG A 156 14.96 -21.27 7.09
CA ARG A 156 15.44 -21.10 8.46
C ARG A 156 14.26 -20.83 9.37
N THR A 157 14.27 -21.30 10.61
CA THR A 157 13.26 -20.93 11.61
C THR A 157 13.89 -19.98 12.63
N ILE A 158 13.18 -18.91 12.96
CA ILE A 158 13.52 -17.97 14.03
C ILE A 158 12.36 -17.99 15.02
N GLU A 159 12.64 -18.45 16.23
CA GLU A 159 11.62 -18.68 17.27
C GLU A 159 11.42 -17.46 18.17
N ALA A 160 12.47 -16.66 18.38
CA ALA A 160 12.40 -15.50 19.28
C ALA A 160 11.76 -14.27 18.64
N LYS A 161 11.14 -13.40 19.46
CA LYS A 161 10.81 -12.04 19.04
C LYS A 161 12.10 -11.26 18.77
N GLN A 162 12.14 -10.49 17.68
CA GLN A 162 13.40 -9.94 17.19
C GLN A 162 13.67 -8.52 17.68
N PHE A 163 12.82 -7.56 17.33
CA PHE A 163 13.14 -6.13 17.52
C PHE A 163 12.13 -5.42 18.43
N ASP A 164 12.65 -4.58 19.31
CA ASP A 164 11.90 -3.57 20.07
C ASP A 164 12.64 -2.23 19.96
N ASN A 165 11.97 -1.24 19.37
CA ASN A 165 12.46 0.14 19.26
C ASN A 165 13.87 0.25 18.64
N CYS A 166 14.14 -0.58 17.64
CA CYS A 166 15.43 -0.61 16.94
C CYS A 166 15.46 0.34 15.75
N LYS A 167 16.63 0.92 15.48
CA LYS A 167 16.90 1.73 14.28
C LYS A 167 17.59 0.89 13.23
N PHE A 168 17.09 0.88 12.00
CA PHE A 168 17.64 0.14 10.88
C PHE A 168 17.54 0.95 9.59
N HIS A 169 18.57 0.83 8.75
CA HIS A 169 18.60 1.41 7.41
C HIS A 169 17.99 0.48 6.35
N SER A 170 18.33 -0.82 6.41
CA SER A 170 17.82 -1.82 5.47
C SER A 170 17.58 -3.16 6.15
N ILE A 171 16.52 -3.85 5.76
CA ILE A 171 16.14 -5.19 6.23
C ILE A 171 15.87 -6.08 5.02
N GLN A 172 16.53 -7.22 4.97
CA GLN A 172 16.32 -8.27 3.99
C GLN A 172 16.03 -9.60 4.67
N PHE A 173 14.76 -10.01 4.68
CA PHE A 173 14.37 -11.33 5.14
C PHE A 173 14.16 -12.23 3.94
N SER A 174 14.89 -13.34 3.89
CA SER A 174 14.77 -14.32 2.81
C SER A 174 14.71 -15.75 3.35
N ASN A 175 13.87 -16.60 2.76
CA ASN A 175 13.79 -18.03 3.05
C ASN A 175 13.69 -18.35 4.56
N THR A 176 12.84 -17.61 5.29
CA THR A 176 12.79 -17.67 6.76
C THR A 176 11.37 -17.79 7.30
N THR A 177 11.18 -18.63 8.30
CA THR A 177 9.95 -18.76 9.09
C THR A 177 10.15 -18.06 10.43
N PHE A 178 9.35 -17.03 10.71
CA PHE A 178 9.30 -16.35 12.00
C PHE A 178 8.11 -16.90 12.79
N LYS A 179 8.39 -17.58 13.91
CA LYS A 179 7.35 -18.13 14.79
C LYS A 179 6.71 -17.05 15.66
N GLU A 180 7.52 -16.09 16.10
CA GLU A 180 7.10 -14.99 16.95
C GLU A 180 7.13 -13.65 16.23
N GLN A 181 6.60 -12.63 16.91
CA GLN A 181 6.51 -11.26 16.40
C GLN A 181 7.90 -10.70 16.04
N VAL A 182 8.06 -10.26 14.78
CA VAL A 182 9.33 -9.72 14.28
C VAL A 182 9.61 -8.34 14.90
N PHE A 183 8.60 -7.48 14.92
CA PHE A 183 8.68 -6.11 15.43
C PHE A 183 7.68 -5.93 16.56
N ASN A 184 8.15 -5.74 17.79
CA ASN A 184 7.32 -5.39 18.94
C ASN A 184 7.09 -3.87 18.95
N GLY A 185 5.84 -3.44 19.12
CA GLY A 185 5.34 -2.08 18.83
C GLY A 185 6.35 -0.95 19.08
N MET A 186 6.67 -0.20 18.03
CA MET A 186 7.66 0.89 18.07
C MET A 186 6.94 2.23 18.06
N ASP A 187 7.01 2.98 19.17
CA ASP A 187 6.37 4.30 19.30
C ASP A 187 7.22 5.48 18.79
N ASN A 188 8.38 5.20 18.18
CA ASN A 188 9.33 6.24 17.81
C ASN A 188 9.35 6.51 16.31
N ARG A 189 9.11 7.77 15.95
CA ARG A 189 9.43 8.32 14.64
C ARG A 189 10.95 8.27 14.47
N PHE A 190 11.42 7.54 13.47
CA PHE A 190 12.83 7.53 13.10
C PHE A 190 13.06 8.51 11.94
N ASP A 191 14.18 9.24 12.00
CA ASP A 191 14.51 10.27 11.01
C ASP A 191 15.02 9.70 9.67
N GLU A 192 15.56 8.49 9.70
CA GLU A 192 16.13 7.80 8.53
C GLU A 192 15.10 6.89 7.86
N SER A 193 15.06 6.92 6.52
CA SER A 193 14.20 6.03 5.75
C SER A 193 14.75 4.60 5.74
N ALA A 194 13.87 3.64 5.97
CA ALA A 194 14.18 2.21 5.88
C ALA A 194 13.72 1.61 4.55
N ILE A 195 14.53 0.69 4.02
CA ILE A 195 14.15 -0.21 2.92
C ILE A 195 13.95 -1.61 3.50
N ILE A 196 12.79 -2.22 3.24
CA ILE A 196 12.43 -3.54 3.78
C ILE A 196 12.05 -4.46 2.63
N SER A 197 12.71 -5.62 2.55
CA SER A 197 12.43 -6.68 1.60
C SER A 197 12.18 -7.99 2.34
N ILE A 198 11.04 -8.63 2.05
CA ILE A 198 10.61 -9.90 2.64
C ILE A 198 10.32 -10.88 1.51
N ASP A 199 11.12 -11.92 1.38
CA ASP A 199 11.09 -12.86 0.25
C ASP A 199 11.06 -14.32 0.73
N ASN A 200 10.12 -15.11 0.19
CA ASN A 200 9.94 -16.51 0.49
C ASN A 200 9.85 -16.80 2.01
N CYS A 201 9.15 -15.95 2.75
CA CYS A 201 9.03 -16.02 4.20
C CYS A 201 7.70 -16.63 4.66
N SER A 202 7.66 -17.04 5.92
CA SER A 202 6.42 -17.39 6.62
C SER A 202 6.42 -16.69 7.98
N ILE A 203 5.47 -15.79 8.21
CA ILE A 203 5.37 -15.02 9.45
C ILE A 203 4.13 -15.51 10.19
N GLU A 204 4.34 -16.25 11.29
CA GLU A 204 3.25 -16.96 11.97
C GLU A 204 2.50 -16.08 12.97
N ASN A 205 3.20 -15.17 13.64
CA ASN A 205 2.61 -14.22 14.59
C ASN A 205 2.42 -12.84 13.93
N LYS A 206 1.96 -11.85 14.70
CA LYS A 206 1.66 -10.51 14.19
C LYS A 206 2.91 -9.84 13.62
N PHE A 207 2.73 -9.16 12.50
CA PHE A 207 3.71 -8.25 11.91
C PHE A 207 3.20 -6.83 12.12
N VAL A 208 3.90 -6.00 12.89
CA VAL A 208 3.45 -4.63 13.24
C VAL A 208 4.55 -3.63 12.95
N LEU A 209 4.31 -2.72 12.00
CA LEU A 209 5.26 -1.69 11.60
C LEU A 209 4.53 -0.37 11.32
N ASN A 210 4.30 0.39 12.38
CA ASN A 210 3.50 1.62 12.33
C ASN A 210 4.36 2.86 12.58
N LYS A 211 3.95 4.01 12.05
CA LYS A 211 4.57 5.33 12.31
C LYS A 211 6.08 5.37 11.99
N HIS A 212 6.51 4.57 11.03
CA HIS A 212 7.90 4.52 10.58
C HIS A 212 8.10 5.26 9.26
N LYS A 213 9.30 5.79 9.09
CA LYS A 213 9.76 6.29 7.81
C LYS A 213 10.27 5.10 6.99
N VAL A 214 9.37 4.43 6.29
CA VAL A 214 9.72 3.33 5.36
C VAL A 214 9.63 3.88 3.95
N GLU A 215 10.77 3.98 3.27
CA GLU A 215 10.79 4.42 1.87
C GLU A 215 10.24 3.34 0.94
N LYS A 216 10.61 2.09 1.21
CA LYS A 216 10.21 0.96 0.37
C LYS A 216 9.91 -0.29 1.20
N LEU A 217 8.79 -0.93 0.91
CA LEU A 217 8.41 -2.25 1.40
C LEU A 217 8.12 -3.19 0.22
N GLU A 218 8.96 -4.21 0.04
CA GLU A 218 8.74 -5.29 -0.92
C GLU A 218 8.42 -6.58 -0.19
N ILE A 219 7.33 -7.24 -0.58
CA ILE A 219 6.91 -8.54 -0.06
C ILE A 219 6.70 -9.50 -1.24
N LYS A 220 7.45 -10.59 -1.28
CA LYS A 220 7.43 -11.58 -2.37
C LYS A 220 7.35 -12.99 -1.80
N ASP A 221 6.55 -13.85 -2.43
CA ASP A 221 6.46 -15.29 -2.12
C ASP A 221 6.23 -15.61 -0.62
N THR A 222 5.51 -14.73 0.09
CA THR A 222 5.47 -14.74 1.55
C THR A 222 4.06 -15.01 2.09
N ILE A 223 3.97 -15.72 3.21
CA ILE A 223 2.71 -16.02 3.90
C ILE A 223 2.70 -15.35 5.27
N PHE A 224 1.66 -14.58 5.56
CA PHE A 224 1.35 -14.03 6.89
C PHE A 224 0.16 -14.78 7.48
N LYS A 225 0.40 -15.57 8.54
CA LYS A 225 -0.66 -16.40 9.16
C LYS A 225 -1.56 -15.61 10.13
N SER A 226 -1.01 -14.56 10.73
CA SER A 226 -1.69 -13.70 11.70
C SER A 226 -1.86 -12.28 11.14
N LYS A 227 -2.08 -11.29 12.01
CA LYS A 227 -2.30 -9.90 11.61
C LYS A 227 -1.04 -9.30 10.96
N PHE A 228 -1.20 -8.74 9.77
CA PHE A 228 -0.29 -7.77 9.18
C PHE A 228 -0.81 -6.37 9.49
N GLU A 229 -0.02 -5.55 10.16
CA GLU A 229 -0.36 -4.18 10.54
C GLU A 229 0.76 -3.24 10.10
N PHE A 230 0.43 -2.32 9.20
CA PHE A 230 1.33 -1.31 8.67
C PHE A 230 0.54 -0.01 8.58
N ARG A 231 0.61 0.85 9.59
CA ARG A 231 -0.26 2.03 9.71
C ARG A 231 0.51 3.33 9.93
N GLU A 232 -0.09 4.44 9.49
CA GLU A 232 0.42 5.80 9.75
C GLU A 232 1.86 6.01 9.25
N ASN A 233 2.24 5.33 8.16
CA ASN A 233 3.52 5.52 7.49
C ASN A 233 3.36 6.48 6.31
N ASN A 234 4.36 7.33 6.08
CA ASN A 234 4.31 8.39 5.07
C ASN A 234 5.30 8.16 3.92
N GLU A 235 4.86 8.47 2.71
CA GLU A 235 5.63 8.41 1.46
C GLU A 235 6.19 7.02 1.09
N VAL A 236 5.46 5.96 1.41
CA VAL A 236 5.92 4.57 1.24
C VAL A 236 5.72 4.09 -0.20
N SER A 237 6.74 3.46 -0.77
CA SER A 237 6.60 2.63 -1.98
C SER A 237 6.36 1.18 -1.57
N MET A 238 5.17 0.63 -1.85
CA MET A 238 4.79 -0.73 -1.45
C MET A 238 4.55 -1.63 -2.67
N GLU A 239 5.24 -2.77 -2.70
CA GLU A 239 5.08 -3.82 -3.70
C GLU A 239 4.83 -5.17 -3.02
N ILE A 240 3.71 -5.83 -3.35
CA ILE A 240 3.34 -7.14 -2.80
C ILE A 240 3.05 -8.12 -3.94
N ILE A 241 3.84 -9.19 -4.07
CA ILE A 241 3.73 -10.15 -5.17
C ILE A 241 3.66 -11.57 -4.63
N ASN A 242 2.73 -12.37 -5.16
CA ASN A 242 2.59 -13.79 -4.85
C ASN A 242 2.60 -14.10 -3.34
N SER A 243 1.86 -13.30 -2.57
CA SER A 243 1.90 -13.35 -1.11
C SER A 243 0.50 -13.46 -0.52
N ASN A 244 0.36 -14.25 0.55
CA ASN A 244 -0.94 -14.58 1.13
C ASN A 244 -1.04 -14.09 2.57
N PHE A 245 -2.24 -13.62 2.92
CA PHE A 245 -2.56 -13.06 4.24
C PHE A 245 -3.76 -13.80 4.83
N GLU A 246 -3.48 -14.77 5.70
CA GLU A 246 -4.49 -15.60 6.38
C GLU A 246 -5.17 -14.85 7.53
N GLY A 247 -4.48 -13.85 8.10
CA GLY A 247 -4.99 -12.95 9.13
C GLY A 247 -5.50 -11.62 8.57
N ILE A 248 -5.77 -10.69 9.48
CA ILE A 248 -6.18 -9.31 9.15
C ILE A 248 -5.03 -8.59 8.44
N PHE A 249 -5.34 -7.88 7.36
CA PHE A 249 -4.44 -6.94 6.71
C PHE A 249 -4.87 -5.50 7.02
N ASP A 250 -4.17 -4.83 7.94
CA ASP A 250 -4.49 -3.49 8.44
C ASP A 250 -3.45 -2.49 7.93
N CYS A 251 -3.80 -1.78 6.85
CA CYS A 251 -2.94 -0.85 6.13
C CYS A 251 -3.52 0.57 6.12
N ASN A 252 -4.19 0.94 7.21
CA ASN A 252 -4.92 2.19 7.35
C ASN A 252 -3.99 3.40 7.57
N LEU A 253 -4.47 4.59 7.19
CA LEU A 253 -3.84 5.90 7.44
C LEU A 253 -2.43 6.07 6.84
N ASN A 254 -2.09 5.34 5.79
CA ASN A 254 -0.78 5.49 5.14
C ASN A 254 -0.84 6.48 3.98
N ILE A 255 0.31 7.08 3.67
CA ILE A 255 0.53 7.82 2.42
C ILE A 255 1.49 6.99 1.55
N PHE A 256 0.98 6.46 0.45
CA PHE A 256 1.74 5.67 -0.51
C PHE A 256 2.23 6.55 -1.66
N SER A 257 3.56 6.60 -1.83
CA SER A 257 4.19 7.21 -3.00
C SER A 257 4.08 6.30 -4.24
N SER A 258 3.96 4.99 -4.05
CA SER A 258 3.61 3.99 -5.06
C SER A 258 3.00 2.76 -4.38
N PHE A 259 2.03 2.11 -5.04
CA PHE A 259 1.40 0.90 -4.51
C PHE A 259 1.06 -0.08 -5.64
N TYR A 260 1.58 -1.29 -5.53
CA TYR A 260 1.33 -2.37 -6.48
C TYR A 260 1.14 -3.70 -5.75
N MET A 261 0.14 -4.46 -6.19
CA MET A 261 -0.12 -5.79 -5.67
C MET A 261 -0.46 -6.78 -6.79
N GLU A 262 0.15 -7.95 -6.76
CA GLU A 262 -0.06 -9.01 -7.74
C GLU A 262 -0.19 -10.40 -7.11
N LYS A 263 -1.11 -11.23 -7.62
CA LYS A 263 -1.25 -12.67 -7.31
C LYS A 263 -1.29 -12.97 -5.80
N SER A 264 -2.03 -12.17 -5.05
CA SER A 264 -2.05 -12.23 -3.59
C SER A 264 -3.46 -12.52 -3.07
N ILE A 265 -3.59 -13.33 -2.02
CA ILE A 265 -4.89 -13.74 -1.45
C ILE A 265 -5.02 -13.22 -0.02
N PHE A 266 -6.15 -12.57 0.25
CA PHE A 266 -6.56 -12.13 1.59
C PHE A 266 -7.74 -12.96 2.06
N TYR A 267 -7.54 -13.74 3.12
CA TYR A 267 -8.57 -14.64 3.67
C TYR A 267 -9.49 -13.96 4.69
N LYS A 268 -9.08 -12.82 5.24
CA LYS A 268 -9.83 -12.06 6.24
C LYS A 268 -9.85 -10.58 5.88
N PHE A 269 -10.45 -9.78 6.75
CA PHE A 269 -10.56 -8.33 6.65
C PHE A 269 -9.29 -7.64 6.11
N VAL A 270 -9.50 -6.74 5.15
CA VAL A 270 -8.49 -5.86 4.56
C VAL A 270 -8.90 -4.39 4.77
N GLY A 271 -8.02 -3.59 5.37
CA GLY A 271 -8.24 -2.18 5.63
C GLY A 271 -7.21 -1.27 4.93
N PHE A 272 -7.72 -0.29 4.18
CA PHE A 272 -6.98 0.83 3.59
C PHE A 272 -7.67 2.17 3.93
N GLU A 273 -8.38 2.23 5.06
CA GLU A 273 -9.16 3.39 5.47
C GLU A 273 -8.27 4.62 5.62
N GLU A 274 -8.77 5.77 5.14
CA GLU A 274 -8.12 7.08 5.19
C GLU A 274 -6.69 7.09 4.63
N SER A 275 -6.36 6.14 3.74
CA SER A 275 -5.04 6.07 3.10
C SER A 275 -4.99 6.90 1.81
N ILE A 276 -3.85 7.51 1.54
CA ILE A 276 -3.63 8.36 0.37
C ILE A 276 -2.66 7.66 -0.58
N PHE A 277 -3.04 7.51 -1.84
CA PHE A 277 -2.24 6.93 -2.90
C PHE A 277 -1.86 8.03 -3.89
N GLU A 278 -0.65 8.58 -3.76
CA GLU A 278 -0.15 9.70 -4.56
C GLU A 278 0.41 9.26 -5.91
N ALA A 279 0.99 8.05 -5.97
CA ALA A 279 1.61 7.47 -7.17
C ALA A 279 2.52 8.46 -7.94
N LYS A 280 3.64 8.87 -7.32
CA LYS A 280 4.66 9.77 -7.89
C LYS A 280 5.20 9.29 -9.26
N ASN A 281 5.09 7.99 -9.54
CA ASN A 281 5.54 7.37 -10.79
C ASN A 281 4.49 7.44 -11.93
N GLY A 282 3.32 8.05 -11.69
CA GLY A 282 2.27 8.24 -12.69
C GLY A 282 1.42 7.00 -13.03
N LEU A 283 1.66 5.87 -12.33
CA LEU A 283 0.91 4.63 -12.50
C LEU A 283 -0.24 4.54 -11.51
N ALA A 284 -1.40 4.03 -11.95
CA ALA A 284 -2.55 3.80 -11.07
C ALA A 284 -2.22 2.79 -9.96
N THR A 285 -2.89 2.92 -8.82
CA THR A 285 -2.84 1.91 -7.76
C THR A 285 -3.47 0.62 -8.30
N THR A 286 -2.73 -0.47 -8.30
CA THR A 286 -3.11 -1.67 -9.05
C THR A 286 -3.20 -2.90 -8.16
N PHE A 287 -4.31 -3.62 -8.25
CA PHE A 287 -4.54 -4.93 -7.66
C PHE A 287 -4.75 -5.96 -8.77
N LYS A 288 -3.68 -6.65 -9.15
CA LYS A 288 -3.66 -7.56 -10.30
C LYS A 288 -3.76 -9.02 -9.87
N TYR A 289 -4.81 -9.74 -10.26
CA TYR A 289 -5.04 -11.11 -9.80
C TYR A 289 -5.04 -11.25 -8.27
N VAL A 290 -5.51 -10.22 -7.58
CA VAL A 290 -5.67 -10.22 -6.13
C VAL A 290 -7.02 -10.81 -5.78
N SER A 291 -7.10 -11.60 -4.70
CA SER A 291 -8.36 -12.18 -4.24
C SER A 291 -8.69 -11.69 -2.83
N PHE A 292 -9.82 -11.01 -2.68
CA PHE A 292 -10.40 -10.61 -1.40
C PHE A 292 -11.54 -11.58 -1.05
N LEU A 293 -11.30 -12.50 -0.11
CA LEU A 293 -12.28 -13.52 0.29
C LEU A 293 -13.20 -13.04 1.42
N ASP A 294 -12.92 -11.89 2.01
CA ASP A 294 -13.71 -11.28 3.08
C ASP A 294 -13.79 -9.75 2.86
N TYR A 295 -14.38 -9.03 3.80
CA TYR A 295 -14.57 -7.57 3.72
C TYR A 295 -13.28 -6.81 3.45
N SER A 296 -13.32 -5.90 2.46
CA SER A 296 -12.23 -4.98 2.11
C SER A 296 -12.70 -3.53 2.15
N TYR A 297 -12.01 -2.68 2.92
CA TYR A 297 -12.46 -1.32 3.25
C TYR A 297 -11.48 -0.28 2.71
N PHE A 298 -11.98 0.60 1.84
CA PHE A 298 -11.29 1.75 1.26
C PHE A 298 -11.95 3.07 1.70
N ARG A 299 -12.60 3.07 2.87
CA ARG A 299 -13.34 4.23 3.38
C ARG A 299 -12.43 5.44 3.53
N GLY A 300 -12.80 6.58 2.95
CA GLY A 300 -11.99 7.81 2.99
C GLY A 300 -10.66 7.75 2.23
N ALA A 301 -10.36 6.63 1.55
CA ALA A 301 -9.12 6.48 0.81
C ALA A 301 -9.09 7.43 -0.41
N LYS A 302 -7.91 7.94 -0.76
CA LYS A 302 -7.72 8.88 -1.88
C LYS A 302 -6.78 8.30 -2.91
N PHE A 303 -7.31 7.90 -4.06
CA PHE A 303 -6.55 7.42 -5.22
C PHE A 303 -6.32 8.58 -6.20
N ASN A 304 -5.25 9.34 -5.99
CA ASN A 304 -5.02 10.60 -6.69
C ASN A 304 -4.62 10.46 -8.17
N ILE A 305 -4.18 9.27 -8.59
CA ILE A 305 -3.77 8.99 -9.98
C ILE A 305 -4.73 8.03 -10.68
N GLY A 306 -5.33 7.10 -9.93
CA GLY A 306 -6.29 6.12 -10.43
C GLY A 306 -6.23 4.81 -9.66
N LEU A 307 -7.20 3.95 -9.91
CA LEU A 307 -7.35 2.63 -9.29
C LEU A 307 -7.66 1.57 -10.34
N ASP A 308 -6.97 0.43 -10.26
CA ASP A 308 -7.19 -0.73 -11.10
C ASP A 308 -7.55 -1.97 -10.27
N LEU A 309 -8.79 -2.43 -10.43
CA LEU A 309 -9.36 -3.63 -9.85
C LEU A 309 -9.84 -4.63 -10.91
N GLU A 310 -9.48 -4.47 -12.19
CA GLU A 310 -10.08 -5.20 -13.32
C GLU A 310 -9.95 -6.71 -13.20
N THR A 311 -8.81 -7.16 -12.68
CA THR A 311 -8.48 -8.59 -12.53
C THR A 311 -8.55 -9.06 -11.07
N THR A 312 -9.19 -8.27 -10.20
CA THR A 312 -9.38 -8.63 -8.80
C THR A 312 -10.59 -9.54 -8.64
N ASN A 313 -10.44 -10.61 -7.85
CA ASN A 313 -11.54 -11.48 -7.44
C ASN A 313 -12.06 -11.03 -6.07
N MET A 314 -13.38 -10.93 -5.91
CA MET A 314 -14.02 -10.46 -4.68
C MET A 314 -15.20 -11.36 -4.35
N GLU A 315 -15.24 -11.91 -3.13
CA GLU A 315 -16.45 -12.58 -2.63
C GLU A 315 -17.48 -11.55 -2.14
N VAL A 316 -17.00 -10.44 -1.55
CA VAL A 316 -17.81 -9.32 -1.08
C VAL A 316 -17.31 -8.02 -1.69
N TYR A 317 -18.22 -7.17 -2.13
CA TYR A 317 -17.86 -5.87 -2.70
C TYR A 317 -17.18 -4.95 -1.66
N PRO A 318 -16.08 -4.27 -2.02
CA PRO A 318 -15.37 -3.40 -1.09
C PRO A 318 -16.16 -2.16 -0.70
N ASN A 319 -15.88 -1.60 0.47
CA ASN A 319 -16.50 -0.37 0.94
C ASN A 319 -15.71 0.87 0.47
N PHE A 320 -16.32 1.71 -0.37
CA PHE A 320 -15.72 2.94 -0.91
C PHE A 320 -16.33 4.24 -0.34
N LEU A 321 -17.03 4.18 0.79
CA LEU A 321 -17.65 5.37 1.38
C LEU A 321 -16.62 6.49 1.60
N ASN A 322 -16.91 7.70 1.11
CA ASN A 322 -16.02 8.87 1.14
C ASN A 322 -14.68 8.71 0.41
N ALA A 323 -14.49 7.65 -0.38
CA ALA A 323 -13.27 7.50 -1.16
C ALA A 323 -13.24 8.49 -2.34
N TYR A 324 -12.04 9.02 -2.64
CA TYR A 324 -11.76 9.78 -3.85
C TYR A 324 -11.03 8.90 -4.86
N ILE A 325 -11.52 8.85 -6.11
CA ILE A 325 -10.93 8.06 -7.18
C ILE A 325 -10.74 8.97 -8.39
N GLU A 326 -9.49 9.20 -8.78
CA GLU A 326 -9.14 9.96 -9.97
C GLU A 326 -9.59 9.23 -11.24
N PRO A 327 -10.45 9.83 -12.10
CA PRO A 327 -10.99 9.12 -13.24
C PRO A 327 -10.01 8.87 -14.39
N LYS A 328 -8.95 9.67 -14.52
CA LYS A 328 -8.08 9.65 -15.71
C LYS A 328 -7.48 8.28 -15.98
N ASN A 329 -6.82 7.66 -15.00
CA ASN A 329 -6.15 6.36 -15.13
C ASN A 329 -6.92 5.20 -14.46
N THR A 330 -8.22 5.37 -14.21
CA THR A 330 -9.08 4.32 -13.67
C THR A 330 -9.80 3.62 -14.83
N ASN A 331 -9.76 2.28 -14.87
CA ASN A 331 -10.40 1.53 -15.94
C ASN A 331 -11.92 1.40 -15.74
N ARG A 332 -12.62 0.96 -16.79
CA ARG A 332 -14.08 0.82 -16.78
C ARG A 332 -14.56 -0.18 -15.74
N GLU A 333 -13.85 -1.30 -15.60
CA GLU A 333 -14.23 -2.39 -14.69
C GLU A 333 -14.18 -1.93 -13.23
N THR A 334 -13.15 -1.17 -12.85
CA THR A 334 -13.04 -0.54 -11.53
C THR A 334 -14.28 0.32 -11.23
N PHE A 335 -14.71 1.17 -12.16
CA PHE A 335 -15.92 1.98 -11.94
C PHE A 335 -17.18 1.14 -11.79
N ARG A 336 -17.28 0.05 -12.55
CA ARG A 336 -18.39 -0.90 -12.45
C ARG A 336 -18.42 -1.56 -11.06
N ILE A 337 -17.28 -2.00 -10.55
CA ILE A 337 -17.13 -2.57 -9.20
C ILE A 337 -17.56 -1.56 -8.13
N ILE A 338 -17.06 -0.33 -8.19
CA ILE A 338 -17.38 0.71 -7.20
C ILE A 338 -18.88 1.04 -7.23
N LYS A 339 -19.46 1.19 -8.43
CA LYS A 339 -20.90 1.39 -8.60
C LYS A 339 -21.70 0.28 -7.90
N TYR A 340 -21.38 -0.99 -8.17
CA TYR A 340 -22.06 -2.11 -7.53
C TYR A 340 -21.92 -2.10 -6.01
N SER A 341 -20.76 -1.68 -5.47
CA SER A 341 -20.60 -1.54 -4.03
C SER A 341 -21.61 -0.56 -3.41
N PHE A 342 -21.88 0.57 -4.08
CA PHE A 342 -22.83 1.58 -3.60
C PHE A 342 -24.28 1.16 -3.83
N ASP A 343 -24.60 0.53 -4.96
CA ASP A 343 -25.94 -0.01 -5.25
C ASP A 343 -26.34 -1.04 -4.18
N ASN A 344 -25.42 -1.91 -3.76
CA ASN A 344 -25.67 -2.95 -2.76
C ASN A 344 -26.03 -2.43 -1.37
N ILE A 345 -25.56 -1.22 -1.02
CA ILE A 345 -25.89 -0.56 0.26
C ILE A 345 -26.99 0.49 0.10
N GLY A 346 -27.64 0.57 -1.07
CA GLY A 346 -28.71 1.53 -1.35
C GLY A 346 -28.25 2.98 -1.54
N ASN A 347 -26.95 3.24 -1.70
CA ASN A 347 -26.43 4.59 -1.95
C ASN A 347 -26.51 4.92 -3.46
N THR A 348 -27.72 5.20 -3.93
CA THR A 348 -28.00 5.42 -5.35
C THR A 348 -27.32 6.66 -5.93
N ILE A 349 -27.05 7.68 -5.10
CA ILE A 349 -26.44 8.93 -5.56
C ILE A 349 -24.99 8.69 -5.97
N GLU A 350 -24.18 8.08 -5.10
CA GLU A 350 -22.80 7.74 -5.45
C GLU A 350 -22.74 6.67 -6.55
N ALA A 351 -23.62 5.66 -6.51
CA ALA A 351 -23.68 4.66 -7.59
C ALA A 351 -23.90 5.30 -8.97
N ASN A 352 -24.83 6.26 -9.07
CA ASN A 352 -25.11 6.97 -10.32
C ASN A 352 -23.90 7.78 -10.82
N LYS A 353 -23.12 8.39 -9.92
CA LYS A 353 -21.88 9.08 -10.26
C LYS A 353 -20.86 8.13 -10.87
N TYR A 354 -20.62 6.96 -10.27
CA TYR A 354 -19.70 5.96 -10.80
C TYR A 354 -20.20 5.29 -12.09
N PHE A 355 -21.52 5.15 -12.26
CA PHE A 355 -22.11 4.77 -13.55
C PHE A 355 -21.75 5.76 -14.67
N ALA A 356 -21.78 7.06 -14.40
CA ALA A 356 -21.39 8.05 -15.40
C ALA A 356 -19.88 7.96 -15.75
N TYR A 357 -19.02 7.65 -14.79
CA TYR A 357 -17.61 7.38 -15.06
C TYR A 357 -17.41 6.11 -15.90
N GLU A 358 -18.12 5.02 -15.57
CA GLU A 358 -18.14 3.78 -16.36
C GLU A 358 -18.52 4.07 -17.83
N MET A 359 -19.60 4.83 -18.05
CA MET A 359 -20.08 5.18 -19.39
C MET A 359 -19.14 6.13 -20.14
N ASN A 360 -18.45 7.03 -19.43
CA ASN A 360 -17.42 7.87 -20.05
C ASN A 360 -16.24 7.04 -20.56
N LYS A 361 -15.79 6.03 -19.79
CA LYS A 361 -14.76 5.09 -20.26
C LYS A 361 -15.24 4.23 -21.42
N GLU A 362 -16.49 3.79 -21.38
CA GLU A 362 -17.08 3.07 -22.50
C GLU A 362 -17.13 3.93 -23.76
N ARG A 363 -17.44 5.23 -23.65
CA ARG A 363 -17.42 6.19 -24.78
C ARG A 363 -16.02 6.39 -25.38
N GLU A 364 -14.99 6.41 -24.53
CA GLU A 364 -13.59 6.52 -24.95
C GLU A 364 -13.08 5.27 -25.69
N ASN A 365 -13.79 4.13 -25.58
CA ASN A 365 -13.40 2.90 -26.23
C ASN A 365 -13.47 3.01 -27.76
N LYS A 366 -12.32 2.73 -28.41
CA LYS A 366 -12.13 2.84 -29.85
C LYS A 366 -12.86 1.76 -30.64
N ASP A 367 -13.05 0.58 -30.04
CA ASP A 367 -13.63 -0.60 -30.68
C ASP A 367 -15.16 -0.53 -30.82
N ASN A 368 -15.79 0.53 -30.30
CA ASN A 368 -17.22 0.73 -30.46
C ASN A 368 -17.61 0.98 -31.93
N SER A 369 -18.73 0.37 -32.33
CA SER A 369 -19.40 0.66 -33.60
C SER A 369 -19.85 2.13 -33.69
N LEU A 370 -20.02 2.63 -34.92
CA LEU A 370 -20.39 4.03 -35.18
C LEU A 370 -21.71 4.41 -34.50
N ASP A 371 -22.73 3.56 -34.60
CA ASP A 371 -24.04 3.78 -33.99
C ASP A 371 -23.94 3.91 -32.47
N LYS A 372 -23.15 3.04 -31.83
CA LYS A 372 -22.90 3.08 -30.39
C LYS A 372 -22.15 4.34 -29.98
N LYS A 373 -21.17 4.79 -30.76
CA LYS A 373 -20.46 6.06 -30.52
C LYS A 373 -21.41 7.25 -30.59
N ILE A 374 -22.29 7.30 -31.58
CA ILE A 374 -23.31 8.35 -31.70
C ILE A 374 -24.22 8.35 -30.47
N LEU A 375 -24.73 7.18 -30.08
CA LEU A 375 -25.61 7.04 -28.91
C LEU A 375 -24.93 7.48 -27.60
N LEU A 376 -23.68 7.06 -27.37
CA LEU A 376 -22.92 7.43 -26.17
C LEU A 376 -22.61 8.93 -26.14
N ASN A 377 -22.25 9.52 -27.27
CA ASN A 377 -22.03 10.95 -27.38
C ASN A 377 -23.32 11.73 -27.11
N LEU A 378 -24.45 11.37 -27.73
CA LEU A 378 -25.74 12.02 -27.50
C LEU A 378 -26.13 11.98 -26.02
N ASN A 379 -26.03 10.82 -25.36
CA ASN A 379 -26.35 10.71 -23.93
C ASN A 379 -25.41 11.53 -23.05
N TYR A 380 -24.12 11.61 -23.39
CA TYR A 380 -23.18 12.47 -22.67
C TYR A 380 -23.52 13.96 -22.82
N TRP A 381 -23.76 14.42 -24.05
CA TRP A 381 -24.05 15.82 -24.33
C TRP A 381 -25.38 16.26 -23.72
N ILE A 382 -26.42 15.44 -23.88
CA ILE A 382 -27.78 15.77 -23.42
C ILE A 382 -27.84 15.79 -21.89
N SER A 383 -27.26 14.82 -21.18
CA SER A 383 -27.52 14.66 -19.74
C SER A 383 -26.31 14.23 -18.90
N ASN A 384 -25.11 14.11 -19.49
CA ASN A 384 -23.94 13.47 -18.85
C ASN A 384 -24.30 12.08 -18.30
N PHE A 385 -24.93 11.26 -19.15
CA PHE A 385 -25.46 9.96 -18.74
C PHE A 385 -26.42 10.07 -17.54
N GLY A 386 -27.35 11.02 -17.58
CA GLY A 386 -28.35 11.24 -16.54
C GLY A 386 -27.85 11.88 -15.24
N GLN A 387 -26.63 12.44 -15.20
CA GLN A 387 -26.14 13.19 -14.04
C GLN A 387 -26.57 14.66 -14.02
N SER A 388 -27.03 15.20 -15.16
CA SER A 388 -27.42 16.59 -15.28
C SER A 388 -28.83 16.70 -15.84
N TRP A 389 -29.79 17.10 -14.99
CA TRP A 389 -31.16 17.39 -15.40
C TRP A 389 -31.32 18.79 -16.01
N LEU A 390 -30.42 19.72 -15.67
CA LEU A 390 -30.46 21.09 -16.20
C LEU A 390 -30.11 21.14 -17.70
N ARG A 391 -29.15 20.32 -18.17
CA ARG A 391 -28.78 20.23 -19.59
C ARG A 391 -29.97 19.88 -20.51
N PRO A 392 -30.72 18.78 -20.31
CA PRO A 392 -31.84 18.47 -21.17
C PRO A 392 -32.96 19.51 -21.05
N MET A 393 -33.18 20.11 -19.87
CA MET A 393 -34.16 21.20 -19.70
C MET A 393 -33.81 22.43 -20.56
N LEU A 394 -32.55 22.88 -20.52
CA LEU A 394 -32.09 24.01 -21.33
C LEU A 394 -32.19 23.70 -22.84
N LEU A 395 -31.84 22.47 -23.24
CA LEU A 395 -32.00 22.04 -24.63
C LEU A 395 -33.47 22.07 -25.06
N ILE A 396 -34.42 21.66 -24.22
CA ILE A 396 -35.86 21.75 -24.53
C ILE A 396 -36.25 23.21 -24.82
N ILE A 397 -35.79 24.16 -24.00
CA ILE A 397 -36.08 25.59 -24.18
C ILE A 397 -35.45 26.11 -25.49
N ILE A 398 -34.20 25.77 -25.76
CA ILE A 398 -33.49 26.17 -27.00
C ILE A 398 -34.21 25.62 -28.23
N PHE A 399 -34.53 24.32 -28.24
CA PHE A 399 -35.24 23.71 -29.36
C PHE A 399 -36.67 24.26 -29.49
N ALA A 400 -37.36 24.61 -28.41
CA ALA A 400 -38.65 25.33 -28.46
C ALA A 400 -38.54 26.71 -29.13
N PHE A 401 -37.49 27.46 -28.82
CA PHE A 401 -37.23 28.74 -29.47
C PHE A 401 -36.92 28.56 -30.96
N ILE A 402 -36.03 27.64 -31.33
CA ILE A 402 -35.69 27.33 -32.73
C ILE A 402 -36.93 26.85 -33.49
N HIS A 403 -37.73 25.96 -32.91
CA HIS A 403 -38.96 25.47 -33.50
C HIS A 403 -39.92 26.61 -33.82
N THR A 404 -40.09 27.54 -32.89
CA THR A 404 -40.94 28.73 -33.06
C THR A 404 -40.42 29.65 -34.18
N LEU A 405 -39.10 29.88 -34.23
CA LEU A 405 -38.48 30.70 -35.29
C LEU A 405 -38.63 30.05 -36.67
N LEU A 406 -38.39 28.74 -36.79
CA LEU A 406 -38.56 28.01 -38.04
C LEU A 406 -40.02 28.05 -38.51
N PHE A 407 -40.97 27.85 -37.60
CA PHE A 407 -42.40 27.94 -37.93
C PHE A 407 -42.78 29.30 -38.48
N LYS A 408 -42.36 30.38 -37.78
CA LYS A 408 -42.55 31.75 -38.26
C LYS A 408 -41.91 31.97 -39.61
N ALA A 409 -40.67 31.53 -39.81
CA ALA A 409 -39.93 31.73 -41.05
C ALA A 409 -40.58 31.04 -42.26
N ILE A 410 -41.21 29.87 -42.05
CA ILE A 410 -42.02 29.18 -43.06
C ILE A 410 -43.32 29.95 -43.33
N ASP A 411 -44.02 30.43 -42.30
CA ASP A 411 -45.28 31.18 -42.45
C ASP A 411 -45.10 32.53 -43.13
N SER A 412 -44.02 33.26 -42.80
CA SER A 412 -43.75 34.59 -43.37
C SER A 412 -43.12 34.54 -44.77
N ASN A 413 -43.01 33.36 -45.39
CA ASN A 413 -42.36 33.17 -46.70
C ASN A 413 -40.92 33.76 -46.79
N THR A 414 -40.29 33.99 -45.63
CA THR A 414 -38.96 34.61 -45.51
C THR A 414 -37.83 33.71 -46.00
N PHE A 415 -38.11 32.42 -46.26
CA PHE A 415 -37.21 31.51 -46.97
C PHE A 415 -37.21 31.76 -48.49
N GLN A 416 -36.98 33.00 -48.93
CA GLN A 416 -36.69 33.29 -50.34
C GLN A 416 -35.35 32.68 -50.81
N PHE A 417 -34.52 32.17 -49.89
CA PHE A 417 -33.26 31.48 -50.18
C PHE A 417 -33.40 30.00 -50.58
N ILE A 418 -34.57 29.38 -50.44
CA ILE A 418 -34.83 27.97 -50.83
C ILE A 418 -35.77 27.96 -52.04
N ASP A 419 -35.43 28.71 -53.08
CA ASP A 419 -36.15 28.69 -54.36
C ASP A 419 -35.52 27.72 -55.38
N SER A 420 -34.82 26.70 -54.88
CA SER A 420 -34.46 25.57 -55.73
C SER A 420 -35.64 24.61 -55.80
N SER A 421 -36.13 24.35 -57.02
CA SER A 421 -37.22 23.41 -57.29
C SER A 421 -36.95 22.02 -56.71
N LEU A 422 -35.68 21.62 -56.63
CA LEU A 422 -35.23 20.38 -56.03
C LEU A 422 -35.52 20.31 -54.53
N ILE A 423 -35.20 21.34 -53.76
CA ILE A 423 -35.40 21.31 -52.30
C ILE A 423 -36.90 21.32 -51.96
N LYS A 424 -37.71 22.12 -52.67
CA LYS A 424 -39.18 22.10 -52.52
C LYS A 424 -39.77 20.72 -52.81
N SER A 425 -39.31 20.05 -53.88
CA SER A 425 -39.75 18.70 -54.23
C SER A 425 -39.42 17.69 -53.12
N VAL A 426 -38.19 17.74 -52.58
CA VAL A 426 -37.76 16.86 -51.48
C VAL A 426 -38.58 17.12 -50.20
N ILE A 427 -38.81 18.38 -49.83
CA ILE A 427 -39.61 18.72 -48.64
C ILE A 427 -41.06 18.24 -48.79
N ASN A 428 -41.67 18.45 -49.96
CA ASN A 428 -43.03 17.98 -50.23
C ASN A 428 -43.12 16.46 -50.15
N PHE A 429 -42.16 15.74 -50.77
CA PHE A 429 -42.07 14.29 -50.65
C PHE A 429 -41.97 13.83 -49.20
N LEU A 430 -41.11 14.46 -48.39
CA LEU A 430 -40.96 14.13 -46.98
C LEU A 430 -42.23 14.43 -46.16
N ASN A 431 -42.90 15.56 -46.42
CA ASN A 431 -44.18 15.89 -45.79
C ASN A 431 -45.25 14.86 -46.15
N ASP A 432 -45.35 14.43 -47.40
CA ASP A 432 -46.31 13.42 -47.85
C ASP A 432 -46.05 12.06 -47.20
N VAL A 433 -44.78 11.64 -47.10
CA VAL A 433 -44.40 10.42 -46.38
C VAL A 433 -44.86 10.50 -44.92
N VAL A 434 -44.61 11.62 -44.24
CA VAL A 434 -44.93 11.80 -42.82
C VAL A 434 -46.44 11.95 -42.58
N LYS A 435 -47.17 12.61 -43.47
CA LYS A 435 -48.63 12.77 -43.41
C LYS A 435 -49.38 11.44 -43.37
N ASN A 436 -48.78 10.39 -43.95
CA ASN A 436 -49.31 9.03 -43.97
C ASN A 436 -48.95 8.20 -42.71
N MET A 437 -48.15 8.74 -41.77
CA MET A 437 -47.86 8.08 -40.49
C MET A 437 -49.05 8.23 -39.52
N ILE A 438 -50.00 7.30 -39.60
CA ILE A 438 -51.29 7.29 -38.86
C ILE A 438 -51.15 7.62 -37.36
N PRO A 439 -50.19 7.06 -36.59
CA PRO A 439 -50.11 7.30 -35.15
C PRO A 439 -49.79 8.75 -34.77
N LEU A 440 -49.18 9.53 -35.68
CA LEU A 440 -48.66 10.86 -35.40
C LEU A 440 -49.49 11.97 -36.06
N LYS A 441 -50.42 11.63 -36.95
CA LYS A 441 -51.19 12.57 -37.77
C LYS A 441 -51.83 13.73 -36.99
N LYS A 442 -52.32 13.49 -35.76
CA LYS A 442 -52.94 14.53 -34.92
C LYS A 442 -51.96 15.54 -34.31
N SER A 443 -50.67 15.20 -34.25
CA SER A 443 -49.62 16.01 -33.62
C SER A 443 -48.76 16.78 -34.62
N LEU A 444 -49.06 16.68 -35.91
CA LEU A 444 -48.31 17.29 -37.00
C LEU A 444 -49.04 18.54 -37.52
N ALA A 445 -48.30 19.62 -37.77
CA ALA A 445 -48.86 20.81 -38.41
C ALA A 445 -49.00 20.60 -39.92
N GLU A 446 -50.15 20.95 -40.47
CA GLU A 446 -50.45 20.80 -41.90
C GLU A 446 -49.51 21.66 -42.76
N GLY A 447 -48.91 21.07 -43.80
CA GLY A 447 -47.89 21.69 -44.64
C GLY A 447 -46.49 21.81 -44.01
N LYS A 448 -46.33 21.36 -42.76
CA LYS A 448 -45.05 21.34 -42.01
C LYS A 448 -44.86 20.02 -41.28
N GLU A 449 -45.40 18.93 -41.83
CA GLU A 449 -45.49 17.63 -41.17
C GLU A 449 -44.10 17.07 -40.85
N PHE A 450 -43.16 17.12 -41.79
CA PHE A 450 -41.80 16.59 -41.60
C PHE A 450 -41.04 17.32 -40.49
N ILE A 451 -41.10 18.66 -40.47
CA ILE A 451 -40.43 19.47 -39.44
C ILE A 451 -41.07 19.21 -38.07
N SER A 452 -42.40 19.15 -38.02
CA SER A 452 -43.14 18.83 -36.78
C SER A 452 -42.71 17.47 -36.21
N LEU A 453 -42.56 16.46 -37.08
CA LEU A 453 -42.10 15.13 -36.69
C LEU A 453 -40.66 15.16 -36.14
N MET A 454 -39.75 15.87 -36.80
CA MET A 454 -38.35 15.98 -36.34
C MET A 454 -38.28 16.60 -34.93
N PHE A 455 -39.00 17.69 -34.69
CA PHE A 455 -39.05 18.29 -33.35
C PHE A 455 -39.73 17.39 -32.32
N LEU A 456 -40.77 16.65 -32.70
CA LEU A 456 -41.40 15.67 -31.80
C LEU A 456 -40.41 14.59 -31.36
N ILE A 457 -39.59 14.06 -32.26
CA ILE A 457 -38.54 13.08 -31.95
C ILE A 457 -37.51 13.71 -31.00
N VAL A 458 -37.03 14.92 -31.30
CA VAL A 458 -36.07 15.64 -30.46
C VAL A 458 -36.62 15.84 -29.05
N TYR A 459 -37.85 16.35 -28.89
CA TYR A 459 -38.46 16.53 -27.58
C TYR A 459 -38.65 15.21 -26.85
N SER A 460 -39.03 14.14 -27.54
CA SER A 460 -39.18 12.82 -26.92
C SER A 460 -37.87 12.34 -26.30
N VAL A 461 -36.75 12.48 -27.02
CA VAL A 461 -35.41 12.12 -26.52
C VAL A 461 -34.97 13.00 -25.36
N LEU A 462 -35.19 14.32 -25.45
CA LEU A 462 -34.82 15.27 -24.40
C LEU A 462 -35.65 15.09 -23.12
N ILE A 463 -36.96 14.90 -23.25
CA ILE A 463 -37.87 14.64 -22.12
C ILE A 463 -37.50 13.31 -21.46
N TYR A 464 -37.25 12.26 -22.23
CA TYR A 464 -36.79 10.99 -21.70
C TYR A 464 -35.51 11.14 -20.86
N ASN A 465 -34.52 11.86 -21.39
CA ASN A 465 -33.28 12.15 -20.67
C ASN A 465 -33.50 13.01 -19.42
N LEU A 466 -34.39 14.01 -19.48
CA LEU A 466 -34.75 14.84 -18.34
C LEU A 466 -35.38 13.99 -17.22
N VAL A 467 -36.33 13.12 -17.55
CA VAL A 467 -36.98 12.23 -16.60
C VAL A 467 -35.97 11.28 -15.95
N ILE A 468 -35.05 10.70 -16.73
CA ILE A 468 -33.99 9.85 -16.19
C ILE A 468 -33.09 10.63 -15.25
N ALA A 469 -32.64 11.82 -15.66
CA ALA A 469 -31.75 12.63 -14.85
C ALA A 469 -32.41 13.03 -13.54
N LEU A 470 -33.67 13.48 -13.59
CA LEU A 470 -34.46 13.79 -12.39
C LEU A 470 -34.55 12.56 -11.48
N LYS A 471 -34.98 11.41 -11.99
CA LYS A 471 -35.07 10.16 -11.20
C LYS A 471 -33.75 9.76 -10.54
N ARG A 472 -32.61 9.97 -11.22
CA ARG A 472 -31.28 9.66 -10.68
C ARG A 472 -30.83 10.63 -9.60
N THR A 473 -31.24 11.89 -9.70
CA THR A 473 -30.94 12.93 -8.70
C THR A 473 -31.88 12.93 -7.49
N THR A 474 -33.14 12.49 -7.65
CA THR A 474 -34.17 12.60 -6.61
C THR A 474 -34.42 11.33 -5.81
N LYS A 475 -33.78 10.20 -6.13
CA LYS A 475 -34.03 8.92 -5.42
C LYS A 475 -33.61 9.00 -3.95
N ARG A 476 -34.60 9.34 -3.13
CA ARG A 476 -35.05 8.59 -1.95
C ARG A 476 -35.78 7.31 -2.38
#